data_AF-A0A6I6AG01-F1
#
_entry.id   AF-A0A6I6AG01-F1
#
_cell.length_a   1.000
_cell.length_b   1.000
_cell.length_c   1.000
_cell.angle_alpha   90.00
_cell.angle_beta   90.00
_cell.angle_gamma   90.00
#
_symmetry.space_group_name_H-M   'P 1'
#
loop_
_entity.id
_entity.type
_entity.pdbx_description
1 polymer ?
#
loop_
_entity_poly.entity_id
_entity_poly.type
_entity_poly.pdbx_seq_one_letter_code
_entity_poly.pdbx_strand_id
1 'polypeptide(L)' 'MKSFSISRKQYWVFLVVFSLCALLGVVSLVIAELYLPNNPGGMAGRVAIYRSLGLGTLTWAGIAAWSAGALWISRSSR' A
#
# COMPACT_ATOMS: atom_id res chain seq x y z
N MET A 1 28.94 4.23 2.13
CA MET A 1 27.58 4.35 2.72
C MET A 1 27.41 3.21 3.72
N LYS A 2 27.10 3.51 4.99
CA LYS A 2 26.81 2.45 5.98
C LYS A 2 25.47 1.82 5.61
N SER A 3 25.50 0.57 5.17
CA SER A 3 24.27 -0.20 4.89
C SER A 3 23.59 -0.48 6.22
N PHE A 4 22.48 0.21 6.50
CA PHE A 4 21.65 -0.12 7.64
C PHE A 4 20.95 -1.44 7.34
N SER A 5 21.40 -2.51 7.99
CA SER A 5 20.79 -3.82 7.85
C SER A 5 19.44 -3.83 8.56
N ILE A 6 18.35 -3.97 7.78
CA ILE A 6 17.00 -4.13 8.32
C ILE A 6 16.89 -5.55 8.89
N SER A 7 16.48 -5.64 10.15
CA SER A 7 16.28 -6.92 10.84
C SER A 7 15.03 -7.64 10.35
N ARG A 8 15.00 -8.98 10.51
CA ARG A 8 13.82 -9.80 10.18
C ARG A 8 12.54 -9.34 10.89
N LYS A 9 12.64 -8.85 12.13
CA LYS A 9 11.49 -8.32 12.88
C LYS A 9 10.93 -7.06 12.22
N GLN A 10 11.79 -6.17 11.73
CA GLN A 10 11.36 -4.95 11.04
C GLN A 10 10.64 -5.26 9.72
N TYR A 11 11.10 -6.24 8.95
CA TYR A 11 10.36 -6.67 7.75
C TYR A 11 8.96 -7.20 8.06
N TRP A 12 8.79 -7.93 9.16
CA TRP A 12 7.45 -8.35 9.62
C TRP A 12 6.56 -7.17 10.00
N VAL A 13 7.11 -6.18 10.71
CA VAL A 13 6.39 -4.95 11.06
C VAL A 13 5.96 -4.22 9.80
N PHE A 14 6.85 -4.04 8.83
CA PHE A 14 6.52 -3.42 7.55
C PHE A 14 5.46 -4.20 6.80
N LEU A 15 5.59 -5.52 6.70
CA LEU A 15 4.59 -6.35 6.05
C LEU A 15 3.19 -6.13 6.64
N VAL A 16 3.04 -6.17 7.97
CA VAL A 16 1.74 -6.02 8.63
C VAL A 16 1.18 -4.61 8.44
N VAL A 17 1.97 -3.58 8.78
CA VAL A 17 1.51 -2.18 8.75
C VAL A 17 1.13 -1.78 7.33
N PHE A 18 1.99 -2.05 6.35
CA PHE A 18 1.73 -1.63 4.97
C PHE A 18 0.65 -2.47 4.29
N SER A 19 0.44 -3.73 4.71
CA SER A 19 -0.73 -4.51 4.27
C SER A 19 -2.04 -3.91 4.79
N LEU A 20 -2.07 -3.48 6.06
CA LEU A 20 -3.25 -2.80 6.62
C LEU A 20 -3.52 -1.46 5.93
N CYS A 21 -2.48 -0.67 5.66
CA CYS A 21 -2.62 0.55 4.88
C CYS A 21 -3.16 0.26 3.47
N ALA A 22 -2.59 -0.72 2.76
CA ALA A 22 -3.07 -1.12 1.44
C ALA A 22 -4.54 -1.55 1.48
N LEU A 23 -4.95 -2.34 2.48
CA LEU A 23 -6.35 -2.73 2.67
C LEU A 23 -7.27 -1.53 2.88
N LEU A 24 -6.87 -0.58 3.74
CA LEU A 24 -7.62 0.67 3.96
C LEU A 24 -7.73 1.50 2.67
N GLY A 25 -6.66 1.54 1.87
CA GLY A 25 -6.65 2.18 0.56
C GLY A 25 -7.65 1.55 -0.41
N VAL A 26 -7.69 0.22 -0.49
CA VAL A 26 -8.69 -0.52 -1.30
C VAL A 26 -10.11 -0.23 -0.82
N VAL A 27 -10.37 -0.29 0.49
CA VAL A 27 -11.69 0.04 1.05
C VAL A 27 -12.09 1.46 0.70
N SER A 28 -11.16 2.41 0.76
CA SER A 28 -11.40 3.81 0.39
C SER A 28 -11.77 3.97 -1.08
N LEU A 29 -11.12 3.20 -1.98
CA LEU A 29 -11.47 3.19 -3.41
C LEU A 29 -12.87 2.63 -3.66
N VAL A 30 -13.25 1.56 -2.96
CA VAL A 30 -14.61 0.98 -3.05
C VAL A 30 -15.66 1.98 -2.56
N ILE A 31 -15.41 2.63 -1.42
CA ILE A 31 -16.31 3.67 -0.90
C ILE A 31 -16.38 4.85 -1.88
N ALA A 32 -15.26 5.26 -2.48
CA ALA A 32 -15.28 6.31 -3.48
C ALA A 32 -16.15 5.94 -4.70
N GLU A 33 -16.13 4.68 -5.15
CA GLU A 33 -17.01 4.21 -6.23
C GLU A 33 -18.49 4.29 -5.85
N LEU A 34 -18.84 3.90 -4.63
CA LEU A 34 -20.23 3.86 -4.18
C LEU A 34 -20.81 5.25 -3.89
N TYR A 35 -20.01 6.16 -3.33
CA TYR A 35 -20.50 7.42 -2.77
C TYR A 35 -20.08 8.69 -3.52
N LEU A 36 -19.20 8.61 -4.52
CA LEU A 36 -18.82 9.76 -5.37
C LEU A 36 -19.31 9.68 -6.83
N PRO A 37 -20.48 9.11 -7.19
CA PRO A 37 -20.97 9.19 -8.56
C PRO A 37 -21.22 10.66 -8.98
N ASN A 38 -21.68 11.51 -8.05
CA ASN A 38 -21.95 12.93 -8.23
C ASN A 38 -20.95 13.83 -7.47
N ASN A 39 -19.66 13.66 -7.75
CA ASN A 39 -18.62 14.49 -7.14
C ASN A 39 -18.78 15.97 -7.56
N PRO A 40 -18.77 16.96 -6.63
CA PRO A 40 -18.85 18.38 -6.96
C PRO A 40 -17.71 18.87 -7.86
N GLY A 41 -16.55 18.21 -7.84
CA GLY A 41 -15.45 18.47 -8.80
C GLY A 41 -15.66 17.85 -10.19
N GLY A 42 -16.84 17.28 -10.46
CA GLY A 42 -17.17 16.57 -11.68
C GLY A 42 -16.24 15.38 -11.94
N MET A 43 -16.08 15.02 -13.21
CA MET A 43 -15.24 13.91 -13.64
C MET A 43 -13.75 14.14 -13.31
N ALA A 44 -13.27 15.39 -13.40
CA ALA A 44 -11.88 15.73 -13.05
C ALA A 44 -11.59 15.49 -11.57
N GLY A 45 -12.50 15.90 -10.67
CA GLY A 45 -12.40 15.64 -9.23
C GLY A 45 -12.41 14.16 -8.91
N ARG A 46 -13.26 13.36 -9.57
CA ARG A 46 -13.25 11.89 -9.41
C ARG A 46 -11.90 11.32 -9.80
N VAL A 47 -11.39 11.64 -10.99
CA VAL A 47 -10.10 11.12 -11.48
C VAL A 47 -8.95 11.48 -10.55
N ALA A 48 -8.93 12.71 -10.01
CA ALA A 48 -7.91 13.12 -9.04
C ALA A 48 -7.93 12.26 -7.76
N ILE A 49 -9.13 11.98 -7.22
CA ILE A 49 -9.32 11.14 -6.03
C ILE A 49 -8.88 9.69 -6.29
N TYR A 50 -9.32 9.07 -7.40
CA TYR A 50 -8.91 7.70 -7.73
C TYR A 50 -7.40 7.58 -7.95
N ARG A 51 -6.77 8.59 -8.58
CA ARG A 51 -5.33 8.60 -8.78
C ARG A 51 -4.57 8.70 -7.46
N SER A 52 -4.95 9.62 -6.58
CA SER A 52 -4.26 9.79 -5.30
C SER A 52 -4.43 8.55 -4.39
N LEU A 53 -5.67 8.08 -4.24
CA LEU A 53 -5.97 6.89 -3.43
C LEU A 53 -5.36 5.62 -4.05
N GLY A 54 -5.45 5.47 -5.37
CA GLY A 54 -4.89 4.33 -6.10
C GLY A 54 -3.37 4.27 -5.98
N LEU A 55 -2.68 5.38 -6.24
CA LEU A 55 -1.22 5.45 -6.11
C LEU A 55 -0.76 5.21 -4.67
N GLY A 56 -1.45 5.76 -3.67
CA GLY A 56 -1.15 5.50 -2.26
C GLY A 56 -1.31 4.02 -1.91
N THR A 57 -2.43 3.43 -2.32
CA THR A 57 -2.73 2.00 -2.13
C THR A 57 -1.66 1.11 -2.74
N LEU A 58 -1.28 1.36 -4.00
CA LEU A 58 -0.24 0.61 -4.69
C LEU A 58 1.14 0.77 -4.04
N THR A 59 1.44 1.98 -3.53
CA THR A 59 2.70 2.24 -2.81
C THR A 59 2.79 1.38 -1.56
N TRP A 60 1.72 1.37 -0.74
CA TRP A 60 1.66 0.57 0.47
C TRP A 60 1.71 -0.94 0.15
N ALA A 61 0.96 -1.38 -0.86
CA ALA A 61 0.99 -2.77 -1.32
C ALA A 61 2.39 -3.19 -1.80
N GLY A 62 3.10 -2.31 -2.51
CA GLY A 62 4.47 -2.55 -2.97
C GLY A 62 5.45 -2.74 -1.82
N ILE A 63 5.37 -1.92 -0.77
CA ILE A 63 6.23 -2.06 0.43
C ILE A 63 5.91 -3.36 1.17
N ALA A 64 4.63 -3.72 1.27
CA ALA A 64 4.22 -5.00 1.85
C ALA A 64 4.78 -6.19 1.05
N ALA A 65 4.62 -6.19 -0.27
CA ALA A 65 5.13 -7.23 -1.15
C ALA A 65 6.66 -7.35 -1.10
N TRP A 66 7.38 -6.21 -1.10
CA TRP A 66 8.83 -6.18 -0.94
C TRP A 66 9.27 -6.78 0.40
N SER A 67 8.57 -6.44 1.49
CA SER A 67 8.86 -6.97 2.82
C SER A 67 8.61 -8.48 2.90
N ALA A 68 7.54 -8.98 2.28
CA ALA A 68 7.28 -10.41 2.16
C ALA A 68 8.38 -11.14 1.37
N GLY A 69 8.82 -10.56 0.24
CA GLY A 69 9.93 -11.10 -0.56
C GLY A 69 11.23 -11.19 0.22
N ALA A 70 11.59 -10.15 0.97
CA ALA A 70 12.78 -10.14 1.83
C ALA A 70 12.71 -11.22 2.93
N LEU A 71 11.54 -11.42 3.53
CA LEU A 71 11.31 -12.49 4.51
C LEU A 71 11.41 -13.89 3.90
N TRP A 72 10.92 -14.06 2.66
CA TRP A 72 11.00 -15.32 1.93
C TRP A 72 12.46 -15.70 1.63
N ILE A 73 13.24 -14.77 1.08
CA ILE A 73 14.67 -14.97 0.80
C ILE A 73 15.42 -15.32 2.09
N SER A 74 15.16 -14.58 3.18
CA SER A 74 15.77 -14.83 4.49
C SER A 74 15.42 -16.21 5.08
N ARG A 75 14.30 -16.81 4.67
CA ARG A 75 13.90 -18.17 5.08
C ARG A 75 14.59 -19.23 4.22
N SER A 76 14.73 -19.00 2.92
CA SER A 76 15.37 -19.93 1.99
C SER A 76 16.89 -20.04 2.16
N SER A 77 17.55 -19.02 2.72
CA SER A 77 18.99 -19.04 3.01
C SER A 77 19.37 -19.71 4.34
N ARG A 78 18.42 -20.37 5.01
CA ARG A 78 18.61 -21.02 6.31
C ARG A 78 18.35 -22.52 6.19
#